data_AF-A0A6G3U265-F1
#
_entry.id   AF-A0A6G3U265-F1
#
_cell.length_a   1.000
_cell.length_b   1.000
_cell.length_c   1.000
_cell.angle_alpha   90.00
_cell.angle_beta   90.00
_cell.angle_gamma   90.00
#
_symmetry.space_group_name_H-M   'P 1'
#
loop_
_entity.id
_entity.type
_entity.pdbx_description
1 polymer ?
#
loop_
_entity_poly.entity_id
_entity_poly.type
_entity_poly.pdbx_seq_one_letter_code
_entity_poly.pdbx_strand_id
1 'polypeptide(L)' 'MGDDTHGWTAAPGAAQRARSVLAAAWSCTVTAEAAREEFVGAHSVTDDGRVLLRAPEDGVLLAAAVCAPRGEPSAG' A
#
# COMPACT_ATOMS: atom_id res chain seq x y z
N MET A 1 30.58 33.02 20.21
CA MET A 1 30.98 32.24 19.03
C MET A 1 29.96 31.11 18.97
N GLY A 2 29.01 31.17 18.04
CA GLY A 2 27.84 30.29 18.02
C GLY A 2 28.17 28.95 17.40
N ASP A 3 27.73 27.87 18.04
CA ASP A 3 27.80 26.53 17.47
C ASP A 3 26.79 26.43 16.32
N ASP A 4 27.32 26.55 15.09
CA ASP A 4 26.63 26.19 13.85
C ASP A 4 26.50 24.66 13.76
N THR A 5 25.72 24.05 14.66
CA THR A 5 25.19 22.71 14.42
C THR A 5 24.14 22.81 13.32
N HIS A 6 24.61 22.87 12.08
CA HIS A 6 23.80 22.57 10.91
C HIS A 6 23.27 21.15 11.10
N GLY A 7 22.03 21.04 11.56
CA GLY A 7 21.32 19.79 11.77
C GLY A 7 21.28 19.01 10.46
N TRP A 8 22.20 18.06 10.32
CA TRP A 8 22.17 17.09 9.23
C TRP A 8 20.97 16.17 9.45
N THR A 9 19.81 16.57 8.93
CA THR A 9 18.69 15.64 8.81
C THR A 9 19.02 14.68 7.67
N ALA A 10 19.47 13.47 8.01
CA ALA A 10 19.61 12.41 7.03
C ALA A 10 18.23 12.18 6.37
N ALA A 11 18.16 12.38 5.06
CA ALA A 11 16.92 12.12 4.33
C ALA A 11 16.56 10.63 4.40
N PRO A 12 15.27 10.27 4.54
CA PRO A 12 14.86 8.88 4.56
C PRO A 12 15.25 8.17 3.26
N GLY A 13 15.75 6.94 3.38
CA GLY A 13 16.04 6.07 2.24
C GLY A 13 14.79 5.79 1.40
N ALA A 14 14.97 5.33 0.17
CA ALA A 14 13.87 5.09 -0.77
C ALA A 14 12.79 4.15 -0.20
N ALA A 15 13.19 3.07 0.47
CA ALA A 15 12.27 2.15 1.12
C ALA A 15 11.45 2.81 2.25
N GLN A 16 12.07 3.66 3.06
CA GLN A 16 11.37 4.37 4.13
C GLN A 16 10.37 5.37 3.55
N ARG A 17 10.75 6.10 2.50
CA ARG A 17 9.83 7.00 1.80
C ARG A 17 8.64 6.25 1.23
N ALA A 18 8.84 5.10 0.59
CA ALA A 18 7.75 4.28 0.07
C ALA A 18 6.77 3.85 1.17
N ARG A 19 7.27 3.36 2.32
CA ARG A 19 6.43 2.99 3.47
C ARG A 19 5.68 4.19 4.04
N SER A 20 6.33 5.35 4.17
CA SER A 20 5.69 6.57 4.65
C SER A 20 4.58 7.06 3.72
N VAL A 21 4.78 6.98 2.41
CA VAL A 21 3.74 7.32 1.43
C VAL A 21 2.57 6.35 1.53
N LEU A 22 2.84 5.04 1.56
CA LEU A 22 1.79 4.03 1.70
C LEU A 22 1.00 4.17 3.00
N ALA A 23 1.66 4.48 4.12
CA ALA A 23 1.00 4.69 5.40
C ALA A 23 0.16 5.97 5.46
N ALA A 24 0.51 7.00 4.67
CA ALA A 24 -0.21 8.27 4.62
C ALA A 24 -1.29 8.32 3.54
N ALA A 25 -1.30 7.39 2.59
CA ALA A 25 -2.25 7.37 1.49
C ALA A 25 -3.66 7.06 2.00
N TRP A 26 -4.64 7.83 1.54
CA TRP A 26 -6.05 7.58 1.83
C TRP A 26 -6.73 6.73 0.76
N SER A 27 -6.21 6.73 -0.47
CA SER A 27 -6.70 5.90 -1.57
C SER A 27 -5.58 5.07 -2.19
N CYS A 28 -5.96 3.94 -2.76
CA CYS A 28 -5.06 3.09 -3.53
C CYS A 28 -5.80 2.48 -4.71
N THR A 29 -5.14 2.41 -5.86
CA THR A 29 -5.61 1.62 -7.00
C THR A 29 -4.93 0.27 -6.99
N VAL A 30 -5.70 -0.81 -7.05
CA VAL A 30 -5.19 -2.18 -7.09
C VAL A 30 -5.47 -2.77 -8.47
N THR A 31 -4.45 -3.39 -9.03
CA THR A 31 -4.49 -4.09 -10.32
C THR A 31 -4.21 -5.57 -10.09
N ALA A 32 -5.10 -6.42 -10.59
CA ALA A 32 -4.92 -7.85 -10.75
C ALA A 32 -5.08 -8.20 -12.23
N GLU A 33 -4.70 -9.41 -12.65
CA GLU A 33 -4.76 -9.79 -14.07
C GLU A 33 -6.10 -9.50 -14.76
N ALA A 34 -7.22 -9.65 -14.04
CA ALA A 34 -8.56 -9.48 -14.59
C ALA A 34 -9.23 -8.14 -14.24
N ALA A 35 -8.63 -7.32 -13.37
CA ALA A 35 -9.34 -6.19 -12.77
C ALA A 35 -8.43 -5.04 -12.33
N ARG A 36 -8.98 -3.82 -12.39
CA ARG A 36 -8.37 -2.63 -11.81
C ARG A 36 -9.45 -1.85 -11.08
N GLU A 37 -9.27 -1.67 -9.77
CA GLU A 37 -10.23 -1.00 -8.92
C GLU A 37 -9.56 0.03 -8.01
N GLU A 38 -10.25 1.14 -7.77
CA GLU A 38 -9.82 2.17 -6.83
C GLU A 38 -10.56 2.01 -5.50
N PHE A 39 -9.78 2.05 -4.42
CA PHE A 39 -10.28 1.91 -3.07
C PHE A 39 -9.93 3.14 -2.25
N VAL A 40 -10.93 3.76 -1.64
CA VAL A 40 -10.79 4.93 -0.77
C VAL A 40 -11.09 4.51 0.66
N GLY A 41 -10.15 4.75 1.57
CA GLY A 41 -10.28 4.40 2.99
C GLY A 41 -10.38 2.91 3.30
N ALA A 42 -10.22 2.03 2.30
CA ALA A 42 -10.40 0.59 2.45
C ALA A 42 -9.07 -0.17 2.60
N HIS A 43 -7.94 0.53 2.68
CA HIS A 43 -6.63 -0.08 2.87
C HIS A 43 -5.97 0.39 4.16
N SER A 44 -5.13 -0.48 4.73
CA SER A 44 -4.30 -0.18 5.88
C SER A 44 -2.94 -0.87 5.73
N VAL A 45 -1.90 -0.30 6.33
CA VAL A 45 -0.56 -0.88 6.36
C VAL A 45 -0.32 -1.45 7.75
N THR A 46 0.08 -2.72 7.80
CA THR A 46 0.45 -3.43 9.04
C THR A 46 1.87 -3.09 9.48
N ASP A 47 2.21 -3.34 10.74
CA ASP A 47 3.54 -3.06 11.30
C ASP A 47 4.67 -3.84 10.59
N ASP A 48 4.37 -5.01 10.02
CA ASP A 48 5.31 -5.78 9.19
C ASP A 48 5.37 -5.33 7.73
N GLY A 49 4.62 -4.27 7.37
CA GLY A 49 4.67 -3.61 6.07
C GLY A 49 3.75 -4.21 5.01
N ARG A 50 2.84 -5.12 5.37
CA ARG A 50 1.83 -5.66 4.45
C ARG A 50 0.66 -4.68 4.30
N VAL A 51 0.11 -4.62 3.09
CA VAL A 51 -1.11 -3.87 2.79
C VAL A 51 -2.31 -4.79 2.95
N LEU A 52 -3.22 -4.44 3.85
CA LEU A 52 -4.52 -5.11 4.00
C LEU A 52 -5.58 -4.29 3.31
N LEU A 53 -6.30 -4.91 2.38
CA LEU A 53 -7.41 -4.31 1.64
C LEU A 53 -8.73 -4.94 2.07
N ARG A 54 -9.69 -4.10 2.48
CA ARG A 54 -11.08 -4.49 2.71
C ARG A 54 -11.88 -4.28 1.43
N ALA A 55 -11.86 -5.28 0.55
CA ALA A 55 -12.68 -5.26 -0.66
C ALA A 55 -14.18 -5.39 -0.30
N PRO A 56 -15.08 -4.71 -1.02
CA PRO A 56 -16.52 -4.94 -0.90
C PRO A 56 -16.86 -6.36 -1.37
N GLU A 57 -17.90 -6.96 -0.77
CA GLU A 57 -18.26 -8.38 -0.98
C GLU A 57 -18.67 -8.69 -2.43
N ASP A 58 -19.14 -7.68 -3.17
CA ASP A 58 -19.56 -7.72 -4.56
C ASP A 58 -18.49 -7.22 -5.55
N GLY A 59 -17.29 -6.88 -5.06
CA GLY A 59 -16.20 -6.33 -5.88
C GLY A 59 -15.54 -7.36 -6.81
N VAL A 60 -15.13 -6.90 -7.99
CA VAL A 60 -14.51 -7.75 -9.03
C VAL A 60 -13.17 -8.31 -8.55
N LEU A 61 -12.42 -7.53 -7.76
CA LEU A 61 -11.14 -7.94 -7.18
C LEU A 61 -11.32 -9.06 -6.15
N LEU A 62 -12.39 -9.03 -5.34
CA LEU A 62 -12.68 -10.13 -4.41
C LEU A 62 -13.06 -11.39 -5.18
N ALA A 63 -13.89 -11.27 -6.23
CA ALA A 63 -14.21 -12.40 -7.09
C ALA A 63 -12.96 -13.00 -7.75
N ALA A 64 -12.04 -12.16 -8.23
CA ALA A 64 -10.76 -12.60 -8.80
C ALA A 64 -9.89 -13.31 -7.75
N ALA A 65 -9.82 -12.79 -6.52
CA ALA A 65 -9.07 -13.41 -5.43
C ALA A 65 -9.65 -14.77 -5.02
N VAL A 66 -10.98 -14.89 -4.89
CA VAL A 66 -11.67 -16.15 -4.57
C VAL A 66 -11.44 -17.22 -5.65
N CYS A 67 -11.40 -16.82 -6.91
CA CYS A 67 -11.14 -17.73 -8.04
C CYS A 67 -9.65 -18.11 -8.18
N ALA A 68 -8.73 -17.46 -7.45
CA ALA A 68 -7.31 -17.75 -7.56
C ALA A 68 -6.95 -19.06 -6.81
N PRO A 69 -6.03 -19.88 -7.35
CA PRO A 69 -5.72 -21.21 -6.81
C PRO A 69 -5.16 -21.23 -5.37
N ARG A 70 -4.82 -20.07 -4.79
CA ARG A 70 -4.39 -19.90 -3.40
C ARG A 70 -5.17 -18.83 -2.62
N GLY A 71 -6.22 -18.24 -3.20
CA GLY A 71 -6.89 -17.06 -2.62
C GLY A 71 -6.10 -15.75 -2.77
N GLU A 72 -4.96 -15.78 -3.48
CA GLU A 72 -4.10 -14.62 -3.71
C GLU A 72 -4.27 -14.14 -5.17
N PRO A 73 -4.70 -12.89 -5.41
CA PRO A 73 -4.75 -12.36 -6.76
C PRO A 73 -3.32 -12.21 -7.31
N SER A 74 -3.02 -12.87 -8.43
CA SER A 74 -1.75 -12.68 -9.12
C SER A 74 -1.67 -11.27 -9.70
N ALA A 75 -0.59 -10.57 -9.37
CA ALA A 75 -0.17 -9.36 -10.08
C ALA A 75 0.70 -9.77 -11.28
N GLY A 76 0.25 -9.41 -12.48
CA GLY A 76 1.04 -9.50 -13.72
C GLY A 76 1.79 -8.21 -14.01
#